data_AF-A0A448MMR7-F1
#
_entry.id   AF-A0A448MMR7-F1
#
_cell.length_a   1.000
_cell.length_b   1.000
_cell.length_c   1.000
_cell.angle_alpha   90.00
_cell.angle_beta   90.00
_cell.angle_gamma   90.00
#
_symmetry.space_group_name_H-M   'P 1'
#
loop_
_entity.id
_entity.type
_entity.pdbx_description
1 polymer ?
#
loop_
_entity_poly.entity_id
_entity_poly.type
_entity_poly.pdbx_seq_one_letter_code
_entity_poly.pdbx_strand_id
1 'polypeptide(L)' 'MLVDDRVKSTDVKVITENGEVFLLGNVTQAQADAAAEIASKISGVQKVVKVFKYLN' A
#
# COMPACT_ATOMS: atom_id res chain seq x y z
N MET A 1 0.94 20.52 8.43
CA MET A 1 1.48 19.15 8.37
C MET A 1 2.34 18.95 9.60
N LEU A 2 2.02 17.95 10.43
CA LEU A 2 2.84 17.59 11.59
C LEU A 2 3.89 16.59 11.11
N VAL A 3 5.16 16.93 11.27
CA VAL A 3 6.29 16.02 11.09
C VAL A 3 6.96 15.94 12.46
N ASP A 4 6.51 14.99 13.26
CA ASP A 4 7.27 14.53 14.42
C ASP A 4 8.09 13.34 13.92
N ASP A 5 9.42 13.43 14.00
CA ASP A 5 10.35 12.39 13.54
C ASP A 5 10.18 11.05 14.27
N ARG A 6 9.34 11.00 15.32
CA ARG A 6 8.96 9.79 16.07
C ARG A 6 7.68 9.14 15.54
N VAL A 7 6.92 9.84 14.70
CA VAL A 7 5.78 9.26 13.99
C VAL A 7 6.31 8.71 12.69
N LYS A 8 6.65 7.41 12.69
CA LYS A 8 6.74 6.66 11.45
C LYS A 8 5.36 6.75 10.80
N SER A 9 5.16 7.73 9.91
CA SER A 9 4.11 7.64 8.91
C SER A 9 4.31 6.27 8.30
N THR A 10 3.39 5.34 8.53
CA THR A 10 3.47 4.00 7.95
C THR A 10 3.90 4.17 6.50
N ASP A 11 5.03 3.58 6.10
CA ASP A 11 5.75 3.83 4.84
C ASP A 11 4.93 3.45 3.59
N VAL A 12 3.63 3.18 3.75
CA VAL A 12 2.72 2.74 2.72
C VAL A 12 2.00 3.93 2.11
N LYS A 13 2.33 4.25 0.86
CA LYS A 13 1.59 5.21 0.02
C LYS A 13 0.64 4.43 -0.87
N VAL A 14 -0.61 4.90 -0.95
CA VAL A 14 -1.65 4.32 -1.82
C VAL A 14 -2.07 5.36 -2.85
N ILE A 15 -2.09 4.97 -4.11
CA ILE A 15 -2.59 5.79 -5.22
C ILE A 15 -3.66 4.98 -5.95
N THR A 16 -4.77 5.62 -6.30
CA THR A 16 -5.85 4.98 -7.06
C THR A 16 -6.16 5.80 -8.29
N GLU A 17 -6.17 5.17 -9.45
CA GLU A 17 -6.45 5.80 -10.74
C GLU A 17 -7.23 4.83 -11.65
N ASN A 18 -8.39 5.26 -12.16
CA ASN A 18 -9.21 4.48 -13.10
C ASN A 18 -9.52 3.02 -12.69
N GLY A 19 -9.66 2.76 -11.38
CA GLY A 19 -9.89 1.42 -10.84
C GLY A 19 -8.63 0.57 -10.67
N GLU A 20 -7.44 1.11 -10.96
CA GLU A 20 -6.17 0.52 -10.57
C GLU A 20 -5.69 1.11 -9.23
N VAL A 21 -5.23 0.24 -8.33
CA VAL A 21 -4.66 0.63 -7.03
C VAL A 21 -3.18 0.30 -7.02
N PHE A 22 -2.35 1.31 -6.77
CA PHE A 22 -0.92 1.20 -6.61
C PHE A 22 -0.58 1.28 -5.13
N LEU A 23 -0.02 0.20 -4.59
CA LEU A 23 0.44 0.12 -3.22
C LEU A 23 1.96 0.25 -3.20
N LEU A 24 2.48 1.28 -2.56
CA LEU A 24 3.91 1.56 -2.50
C LEU A 24 4.37 1.56 -1.05
N GLY A 25 5.61 1.14 -0.77
CA GLY A 25 6.18 1.27 0.57
C GLY A 25 7.18 0.18 0.97
N ASN A 26 7.78 0.35 2.15
CA ASN A 26 8.62 -0.66 2.78
C ASN A 26 7.75 -1.59 3.63
N VAL A 27 7.60 -2.84 3.23
CA VAL A 27 6.70 -3.80 3.91
C VAL A 27 7.32 -5.19 3.92
N THR A 28 6.87 -6.04 4.84
CA THR A 28 7.13 -7.49 4.75
C THR A 28 6.26 -8.15 3.69
N GLN A 29 6.61 -9.36 3.27
CA GLN A 29 5.80 -10.12 2.30
C GLN A 29 4.36 -10.32 2.78
N ALA A 30 4.18 -10.69 4.05
CA ALA A 30 2.87 -10.88 4.65
C ALA A 30 2.02 -9.59 4.64
N GLN A 31 2.64 -8.44 4.92
CA GLN A 31 1.96 -7.15 4.87
C GLN A 31 1.56 -6.77 3.45
N ALA A 32 2.40 -7.02 2.46
CA ALA A 32 2.09 -6.77 1.06
C ALA A 32 0.89 -7.60 0.56
N ASP A 33 0.83 -8.87 0.98
CA ASP A 33 -0.25 -9.77 0.60
C ASP A 33 -1.57 -9.37 1.25
N ALA A 34 -1.54 -9.06 2.55
CA ALA A 34 -2.71 -8.56 3.27
C ALA A 34 -3.21 -7.22 2.67
N ALA A 35 -2.31 -6.29 2.35
CA ALA A 35 -2.67 -5.00 1.77
C ALA A 35 -3.32 -5.16 0.39
N ALA A 36 -2.79 -6.05 -0.46
CA ALA A 36 -3.37 -6.29 -1.77
C ALA A 36 -4.71 -7.03 -1.71
N GLU A 37 -4.89 -7.95 -0.77
CA GLU A 37 -6.18 -8.63 -0.55
C GLU A 37 -7.25 -7.64 -0.10
N ILE A 38 -6.92 -6.72 0.81
CA ILE A 38 -7.86 -5.69 1.26
C ILE A 38 -8.20 -4.76 0.09
N ALA A 39 -7.20 -4.31 -0.66
CA ALA A 39 -7.41 -3.40 -1.79
C ALA A 39 -8.25 -4.04 -2.91
N SER A 40 -8.07 -5.34 -3.19
CA SER A 40 -8.81 -6.03 -4.25
C SER A 40 -10.29 -6.26 -3.91
N LYS A 41 -10.68 -6.20 -2.63
CA LYS A 41 -12.07 -6.34 -2.19
C LYS A 41 -12.88 -5.04 -2.31
N ILE A 42 -12.23 -3.92 -2.63
CA ILE A 42 -12.91 -2.63 -2.76
C ILE A 42 -13.68 -2.60 -4.09
N SER A 43 -14.97 -2.27 -4.02
CA SER A 43 -15.84 -2.18 -5.20
C SER A 43 -15.29 -1.16 -6.20
N GLY A 44 -15.19 -1.56 -7.46
CA GLY A 44 -14.64 -0.74 -8.54
C GLY A 44 -13.12 -0.84 -8.71
N VAL A 45 -12.42 -1.58 -7.84
CA VAL A 45 -11.02 -1.96 -8.08
C VAL A 45 -10.98 -3.08 -9.11
N GLN A 46 -10.32 -2.80 -10.23
CA GLN A 46 -10.12 -3.73 -11.33
C GLN A 46 -8.76 -4.42 -11.25
N LYS A 47 -7.77 -3.76 -10.64
CA LYS A 47 -6.40 -4.26 -10.55
C LYS A 47 -5.66 -3.67 -9.36
N VAL A 48 -4.82 -4.50 -8.72
CA VAL A 48 -3.92 -4.07 -7.66
C VAL A 48 -2.48 -4.30 -8.12
N VAL A 49 -1.67 -3.25 -8.07
CA VAL A 49 -0.24 -3.25 -8.42
C VAL A 49 0.58 -3.04 -7.15
N LYS A 50 1.37 -4.05 -6.78
CA LYS A 50 2.28 -4.00 -5.63
C LYS A 50 3.61 -3.40 -6.06
N VAL A 51 3.94 -2.21 -5.56
CA VAL A 51 5.21 -1.50 -5.78
C VAL A 51 5.95 -1.38 -4.45
N PHE A 52 6.19 -2.53 -3.83
CA PHE A 52 6.80 -2.61 -2.52
C PHE A 52 8.31 -2.82 -2.60
N LYS A 53 9.01 -2.26 -1.63
CA LYS A 53 10.34 -2.74 -1.23
C LYS A 53 10.14 -3.69 -0.06
N TYR A 54 10.57 -4.94 -0.23
CA TYR A 54 10.42 -5.92 0.82
C TYR A 54 11.47 -5.75 1.91
N LEU A 55 11.00 -5.70 3.15
CA LEU A 55 11.83 -5.79 4.34
C LEU A 55 12.13 -7.27 4.60
N ASN A 56 13.42 -7.60 4.69
CA ASN A 56 13.90 -8.93 5.06
C ASN A 56 13.75 -9.17 6.57
#